data_AF-A0A9D6H4T0-F1
#
_entry.id   AF-A0A9D6H4T0-F1
#
_cell.length_a   1.000
_cell.length_b   1.000
_cell.length_c   1.000
_cell.angle_alpha   90.00
_cell.angle_beta   90.00
_cell.angle_gamma   90.00
#
_symmetry.space_group_name_H-M   'P 1'
#
loop_
_entity.id
_entity.type
_entity.pdbx_description
1 polymer ?
#
loop_
_entity_poly.entity_id
_entity_poly.type
_entity_poly.pdbx_seq_one_letter_code
_entity_poly.pdbx_strand_id
1 'polypeptide(L)'
;MDIASQGSVVHNSTVANYIATEPLARDQTQTGRLHEPAQILSSTDPITGVEIDDLTGHPYLVDGNVTMYFETEATRQEFMDMPIDHPFHLVDNPTDEGYDEG
;
A
#
# COMPACT_ATOMS: atom_id res chain seq x y z
N MET A 1 26.80 65.82 -17.41
CA MET A 1 27.20 65.36 -16.07
C MET A 1 26.26 64.23 -15.75
N ASP A 2 26.67 63.03 -16.16
CA ASP A 2 25.84 61.84 -16.24
C ASP A 2 25.96 61.03 -14.97
N ILE A 3 24.82 60.79 -14.33
CA ILE A 3 24.70 60.14 -13.03
C ILE A 3 24.69 58.62 -13.29
N ALA A 4 25.85 57.98 -13.11
CA ALA A 4 26.00 56.55 -13.24
C ALA A 4 25.24 55.82 -12.10
N SER A 5 24.02 55.36 -12.38
CA SER A 5 23.35 54.34 -11.56
C SER A 5 23.94 52.97 -11.89
N GLN A 6 25.05 52.63 -11.23
CA GLN A 6 25.57 51.26 -11.19
C GLN A 6 24.74 50.49 -10.16
N GLY A 7 23.65 49.86 -10.62
CA GLY A 7 22.80 49.01 -9.80
C GLY A 7 23.60 47.83 -9.24
N SER A 8 23.64 47.71 -7.91
CA SER A 8 24.18 46.53 -7.23
C SER A 8 23.28 45.33 -7.52
N VAL A 9 23.80 44.30 -8.20
CA VAL A 9 23.07 43.05 -8.41
C VAL A 9 23.01 42.31 -7.06
N VAL A 10 21.87 42.41 -6.37
CA VAL A 10 21.67 41.84 -5.02
C VAL A 10 21.42 40.32 -5.08
N HIS A 11 21.11 39.75 -6.25
CA HIS A 11 20.74 38.34 -6.38
C HIS A 11 21.69 37.62 -7.36
N ASN A 12 22.70 36.97 -6.81
CA ASN A 12 23.46 35.94 -7.52
C ASN A 12 22.65 34.63 -7.51
N SER A 13 21.85 34.40 -8.55
CA SER A 13 21.03 33.19 -8.69
C SER A 13 21.84 31.91 -8.97
N THR A 14 23.16 32.00 -9.13
CA THR A 14 24.02 30.84 -9.42
C THR A 14 24.27 29.93 -8.21
N VAL A 15 24.04 30.40 -6.98
CA VAL A 15 24.25 29.60 -5.74
C VAL A 15 23.04 28.78 -5.29
N ALA A 16 21.90 28.86 -5.98
CA ALA A 16 20.65 28.20 -5.56
C ALA A 16 20.34 26.88 -6.32
N ASN A 17 21.13 26.49 -7.31
CA ASN A 17 20.99 25.18 -7.94
C ASN A 17 21.74 24.13 -7.11
N TYR A 18 21.08 23.62 -6.06
CA TYR A 18 21.47 22.35 -5.45
C TYR A 18 21.27 21.25 -6.49
N ILE A 19 22.33 20.85 -7.18
CA ILE A 19 22.34 19.65 -8.00
C ILE A 19 22.56 18.49 -7.03
N ALA A 20 21.50 17.76 -6.72
CA ALA A 20 21.59 16.52 -5.95
C ALA A 20 22.31 15.48 -6.82
N THR A 21 23.64 15.44 -6.75
CA THR A 21 24.47 14.50 -7.52
C THR A 21 24.44 13.08 -6.96
N GLU A 22 23.98 12.92 -5.72
CA GLU A 22 24.00 11.64 -5.02
C GLU A 22 22.58 11.28 -4.55
N PRO A 23 22.03 10.11 -4.95
CA PRO A 23 20.74 9.64 -4.45
C PRO A 23 20.85 9.41 -2.93
N LEU A 24 19.87 9.92 -2.18
CA LEU A 24 19.83 9.73 -0.74
C LEU A 24 19.63 8.24 -0.43
N ALA A 25 20.02 7.78 0.75
CA ALA A 25 19.85 6.37 1.14
C ALA A 25 18.40 5.87 1.00
N ARG A 26 17.40 6.76 1.09
CA ARG A 26 15.98 6.45 0.84
C ARG A 26 15.68 6.14 -0.63
N ASP A 27 16.43 6.72 -1.56
CA ASP A 27 16.25 6.55 -3.01
C ASP A 27 16.94 5.29 -3.54
N GLN A 28 17.83 4.68 -2.74
CA GLN A 28 18.63 3.53 -3.16
C GLN A 28 17.83 2.22 -3.17
N THR A 29 16.76 2.12 -2.38
CA THR A 29 15.92 0.93 -2.32
C THR A 29 14.47 1.31 -2.11
N GLN A 30 13.57 0.68 -2.87
CA GLN A 30 12.16 0.67 -2.55
C GLN A 30 11.96 0.12 -1.14
N THR A 31 11.13 0.79 -0.33
CA THR A 31 10.90 0.37 1.05
C THR A 31 10.21 -1.00 1.06
N GLY A 32 10.91 -2.05 1.51
CA GLY A 32 10.35 -3.42 1.57
C GLY A 32 9.05 -3.52 2.38
N ARG A 33 8.88 -2.64 3.38
CA ARG A 33 7.65 -2.54 4.20
C ARG A 33 6.37 -2.25 3.43
N LEU A 34 6.46 -1.70 2.21
CA LEU A 34 5.27 -1.44 1.39
C LEU A 34 4.72 -2.74 0.76
N HIS A 35 5.58 -3.74 0.54
CA HIS A 35 5.25 -4.96 -0.21
C HIS A 35 4.93 -6.15 0.69
N GLU A 36 5.17 -6.02 2.00
CA GLU A 36 4.86 -7.05 3.00
C GLU A 36 4.15 -6.42 4.21
N PRO A 37 2.89 -5.96 4.06
CA PRO A 37 2.12 -5.50 5.20
C PRO A 37 1.97 -6.66 6.21
N ALA A 38 2.41 -6.43 7.45
CA ALA A 38 2.36 -7.43 8.52
C ALA A 38 0.93 -7.87 8.86
N GLN A 39 -0.08 -7.04 8.54
CA GLN A 39 -1.49 -7.34 8.70
C GLN A 39 -2.31 -6.54 7.67
N ILE A 40 -3.33 -7.18 7.10
CA ILE A 40 -4.32 -6.56 6.22
C ILE A 40 -5.67 -6.66 6.93
N LEU A 41 -6.33 -5.52 7.10
CA LEU A 41 -7.66 -5.44 7.74
C LEU A 41 -8.69 -5.12 6.65
N SER A 42 -9.72 -5.94 6.54
CA SER A 42 -10.87 -5.70 5.67
C SER A 42 -12.11 -5.42 6.51
N SER A 43 -12.56 -4.16 6.50
CA SER A 43 -13.79 -3.70 7.17
C SER A 43 -15.05 -3.89 6.33
N THR A 44 -14.92 -4.32 5.07
CA THR A 44 -16.06 -4.57 4.19
C THR A 44 -16.51 -6.02 4.34
N ASP A 45 -17.81 -6.21 4.61
CA ASP A 45 -18.41 -7.55 4.61
C ASP A 45 -18.33 -8.14 3.18
N PRO A 46 -17.67 -9.29 3.00
CA PRO A 46 -17.46 -9.86 1.66
C PRO A 46 -18.73 -10.45 1.03
N ILE A 47 -19.79 -10.68 1.81
CA ILE A 47 -21.08 -11.19 1.34
C ILE A 47 -22.00 -10.05 0.92
N THR A 48 -22.13 -9.02 1.76
CA THR A 48 -23.08 -7.92 1.52
C THR A 48 -22.44 -6.74 0.79
N GLY A 49 -21.11 -6.62 0.83
CA GLY A 49 -20.36 -5.49 0.28
C GLY A 49 -20.50 -4.21 1.11
N VAL A 50 -21.07 -4.30 2.31
CA VAL A 50 -21.27 -3.15 3.20
C VAL A 50 -20.01 -2.87 3.99
N GLU A 51 -19.61 -1.61 4.07
CA GLU A 51 -18.53 -1.19 4.96
C GLU A 51 -19.01 -1.12 6.42
N ILE A 52 -18.23 -1.72 7.32
CA ILE A 52 -18.45 -1.73 8.76
C ILE A 52 -17.62 -0.62 9.38
N ASP A 53 -18.29 0.39 9.93
CA ASP A 53 -17.65 1.60 10.50
C ASP A 53 -17.02 1.32 11.89
N ASP A 54 -17.71 0.54 12.75
CA ASP A 54 -17.20 0.08 14.04
C ASP A 54 -16.95 -1.43 14.01
N LEU A 55 -15.70 -1.84 14.13
CA LEU A 55 -15.32 -3.26 14.09
C LEU A 55 -15.51 -3.96 15.45
N THR A 56 -15.83 -3.19 16.50
CA THR A 56 -15.88 -3.70 17.86
C THR A 56 -17.08 -4.63 18.06
N GLY A 57 -16.81 -5.90 18.33
CA GLY A 57 -17.86 -6.89 18.59
C GLY A 57 -18.50 -7.48 17.33
N HIS A 58 -18.02 -7.10 16.14
CA HIS A 58 -18.42 -7.74 14.90
C HIS A 58 -17.73 -9.10 14.72
N PRO A 59 -18.43 -10.08 14.14
CA PRO A 59 -17.82 -11.36 13.77
C PRO A 59 -16.67 -11.12 12.77
N TYR A 60 -15.60 -11.90 12.92
CA TYR A 60 -14.45 -11.81 12.03
C TYR A 60 -13.88 -13.20 11.70
N LEU A 61 -13.09 -13.25 10.64
CA LEU A 61 -12.33 -14.39 10.17
C LEU A 61 -10.87 -13.97 9.99
N VAL A 62 -9.94 -14.79 10.48
CA VAL A 62 -8.51 -14.60 10.25
C VAL A 62 -8.06 -15.64 9.23
N ASP A 63 -7.55 -15.17 8.10
CA ASP A 63 -6.97 -15.99 7.03
C ASP A 63 -5.56 -15.49 6.73
N GLY A 64 -4.55 -16.22 7.22
CA GLY A 64 -3.16 -15.82 7.10
C GLY A 64 -2.87 -14.45 7.73
N ASN A 65 -2.48 -13.46 6.90
CA ASN A 65 -2.23 -12.08 7.31
C ASN A 65 -3.46 -11.17 7.14
N VAL A 66 -4.59 -11.69 6.66
CA VAL A 66 -5.82 -10.94 6.44
C VAL A 66 -6.82 -11.22 7.56
N THR A 67 -7.37 -10.16 8.15
CA THR A 67 -8.55 -10.26 9.02
C THR A 67 -9.73 -9.62 8.33
N MET A 68 -10.78 -10.42 8.09
CA MET A 68 -12.03 -10.02 7.44
C MET A 68 -13.14 -9.88 8.48
N TYR A 69 -13.80 -8.73 8.51
CA TYR A 69 -14.96 -8.48 9.37
C TYR A 69 -16.27 -8.70 8.62
N PHE A 70 -17.30 -9.11 9.37
CA PHE A 70 -18.62 -9.40 8.86
C PHE A 70 -19.67 -8.58 9.61
N GLU A 71 -20.71 -8.18 8.90
CA GLU A 71 -21.83 -7.45 9.47
C GLU A 71 -22.55 -8.31 10.52
N THR A 72 -22.73 -9.60 10.23
CA THR A 72 -23.44 -10.55 11.10
C THR A 72 -22.81 -11.94 11.10
N GLU A 73 -23.18 -12.78 12.08
CA GLU A 73 -22.68 -14.16 12.13
C GLU A 73 -23.25 -15.01 10.98
N ALA A 74 -24.42 -14.64 10.44
CA ALA A 74 -25.02 -15.28 9.28
C ALA A 74 -24.16 -15.07 8.03
N THR A 75 -23.73 -13.84 7.74
CA THR A 75 -22.88 -13.53 6.57
C THR A 75 -21.51 -14.20 6.68
N ARG A 76 -20.94 -14.27 7.90
CA ARG A 76 -19.73 -15.06 8.17
C ARG A 76 -19.93 -16.54 7.82
N GLN A 77 -21.04 -17.13 8.24
CA GLN A 77 -21.32 -18.55 8.00
C GLN A 77 -21.59 -18.85 6.52
N GLU A 78 -22.28 -17.96 5.81
CA GLU A 78 -22.48 -18.05 4.37
C GLU A 78 -21.14 -18.00 3.63
N PHE A 79 -20.23 -17.11 4.01
CA PHE A 79 -18.88 -17.05 3.45
C PHE A 79 -18.09 -18.36 3.66
N MET A 80 -18.22 -18.97 4.84
CA MET A 80 -17.58 -20.26 5.14
C MET A 80 -18.19 -21.44 4.38
N ASP A 81 -19.48 -21.37 4.06
CA ASP A 81 -20.21 -22.43 3.35
C ASP A 81 -20.06 -22.32 1.83
N MET A 82 -19.63 -21.16 1.33
CA MET A 82 -19.40 -20.97 -0.10
C MET A 82 -18.40 -22.00 -0.62
N PRO A 83 -18.79 -22.79 -1.64
CA PRO A 83 -17.87 -23.72 -2.26
C PRO A 83 -16.75 -22.91 -2.90
N ILE A 84 -15.51 -23.27 -2.55
CA ILE A 84 -14.33 -22.74 -3.21
C ILE A 84 -14.38 -23.19 -4.68
N ASP A 85 -14.66 -22.26 -5.59
CA ASP A 85 -14.67 -22.49 -7.04
C ASP A 85 -13.23 -22.53 -7.58
N HIS A 86 -12.38 -23.34 -6.95
CA HIS A 86 -11.07 -23.63 -7.50
C HIS A 86 -10.87 -25.15 -7.54
N PRO A 87 -10.80 -25.75 -8.75
CA PRO A 87 -10.75 -27.20 -8.92
C PRO A 87 -9.46 -27.86 -8.40
N PHE A 88 -8.48 -27.06 -7.97
CA PHE A 88 -7.21 -27.54 -7.42
C PHE A 88 -6.91 -26.79 -6.11
N HIS A 89 -6.30 -27.43 -5.12
CA HIS A 89 -5.64 -26.63 -4.08
C HIS A 89 -4.45 -25.93 -4.74
N LEU A 90 -4.45 -24.60 -4.77
CA LEU A 90 -3.27 -23.84 -5.16
C LEU A 90 -2.17 -24.25 -4.19
N VAL A 91 -1.15 -24.93 -4.69
CA VAL A 91 0.01 -25.31 -3.91
C VAL A 91 0.73 -24.01 -3.53
N ASP A 92 1.12 -23.85 -2.28
CA ASP A 92 2.04 -22.77 -1.88
C ASP A 92 3.24 -22.82 -2.82
N ASN A 93 3.39 -21.78 -3.66
CA ASN A 93 4.48 -21.72 -4.61
C ASN A 93 5.78 -21.53 -3.81
N PRO A 94 6.63 -22.56 -3.66
CA PRO A 94 7.84 -22.44 -2.84
C PRO A 94 8.92 -21.56 -3.49
N THR A 95 8.67 -21.16 -4.74
CA THR A 95 9.52 -20.33 -5.58
C THR A 95 8.68 -19.16 -6.07
N ASP A 96 8.56 -18.11 -5.28
CA ASP A 96 8.16 -16.77 -5.73
C ASP A 96 9.21 -16.22 -6.73
N GLU A 97 9.37 -16.91 -7.84
CA GLU A 97 10.05 -16.44 -9.04
C GLU A 97 8.97 -16.36 -10.11
N GLY A 98 8.03 -15.42 -9.94
CA GLY A 98 7.16 -14.99 -11.01
C GLY A 98 8.02 -14.44 -12.14
N TYR A 99 8.37 -15.30 -13.11
CA TYR A 99 8.93 -14.83 -14.37
C TYR A 99 7.81 -14.05 -15.08
N ASP A 100 7.97 -12.73 -15.08
CA ASP A 100 7.26 -11.80 -15.97
C ASP A 100 7.72 -12.10 -17.40
N GLU A 101 7.03 -13.00 -18.10
CA GLU A 101 7.16 -13.10 -19.56
C GLU A 101 6.41 -11.91 -20.16
N GLY A 102 7.18 -10.84 -20.40
CA GLY A 102 6.74 -9.66 -21.15
C GLY A 102 6.45 -9.91 -22.62
#